data_AF-A0A379AN77-F1
#
_entry.id   AF-A0A379AN77-F1
#
_cell.length_a   1.000
_cell.length_b   1.000
_cell.length_c   1.000
_cell.angle_alpha   90.00
_cell.angle_beta   90.00
_cell.angle_gamma   90.00
#
_symmetry.space_group_name_H-M   'P 1'
#
loop_
_entity.id
_entity.type
_entity.pdbx_description
1 polymer ?
#
loop_
_entity_poly.entity_id
_entity_poly.type
_entity_poly.pdbx_seq_one_letter_code
_entity_poly.pdbx_strand_id
1 'polypeptide(L)'
;MLKLVLAAWLNAYELMKAMIQAGAAAVHFEDQLAAVKKCGHMGGKVLVPTQEAIQKLVAARLAADVMGVPTVLLARTDADAADLITSDCDEYDRPFIQGDRTAEGFFRTHAGIEQAISRGLAYAPYADILWCETSTPDLAMAQRFADAIHARFPGKLLAYNCSPSFNWKKNLDDRTIAKFQQALSDMGYRFQFITLAGIHSMWFNMFDLAHAYAQGEGMRHYVEKVQQPEFAARDRGYSFSSHQQEVGTGYFDQVTNIIQGGKSSVTALTGSTEEHQF
;
A
#
# COMPACT_ATOMS: atom_id res chain seq x y z
N MET A 1 -27.65 17.74 -21.73
CA MET A 1 -27.25 16.32 -21.60
C MET A 1 -25.73 16.28 -21.55
N LEU A 2 -25.12 16.12 -20.37
CA LEU A 2 -23.65 15.99 -20.27
C LEU A 2 -23.28 14.53 -20.59
N LYS A 3 -22.54 14.32 -21.67
CA LYS A 3 -21.94 13.02 -22.00
C LYS A 3 -20.61 12.91 -21.25
N LEU A 4 -20.58 12.29 -20.08
CA LEU A 4 -19.32 11.91 -19.42
C LEU A 4 -18.85 10.56 -19.98
N VAL A 5 -17.77 10.59 -20.74
CA VAL A 5 -16.94 9.41 -21.04
C VAL A 5 -15.52 9.81 -20.60
N LEU A 6 -15.13 9.40 -19.41
CA LEU A 6 -13.79 9.70 -18.89
C LEU A 6 -12.82 8.61 -19.32
N ALA A 7 -11.79 9.00 -20.07
CA ALA A 7 -10.68 8.14 -20.41
C ALA A 7 -9.87 7.75 -19.15
N ALA A 8 -9.13 6.64 -19.21
CA ALA A 8 -8.39 6.10 -18.06
C ALA A 8 -7.44 7.13 -17.40
N TRP A 9 -6.78 7.97 -18.19
CA TRP A 9 -5.91 9.05 -17.68
C TRP A 9 -6.68 10.21 -17.02
N LEU A 10 -7.92 10.50 -17.43
CA LEU A 10 -8.75 11.51 -16.74
C LEU A 10 -9.18 11.01 -15.35
N ASN A 11 -9.49 9.72 -15.23
CA ASN A 11 -9.76 9.11 -13.92
C ASN A 11 -8.51 9.13 -13.03
N ALA A 12 -7.31 8.89 -13.59
CA ALA A 12 -6.07 9.01 -12.84
C ALA A 12 -5.82 10.44 -12.33
N TYR A 13 -6.08 11.46 -13.16
CA TYR A 13 -5.99 12.87 -12.78
C TYR A 13 -6.94 13.23 -11.63
N GLU A 14 -8.23 12.89 -11.74
CA GLU A 14 -9.20 13.20 -10.68
C GLU A 14 -8.95 12.39 -9.40
N LEU A 15 -8.51 11.13 -9.51
CA LEU A 15 -8.14 10.33 -8.34
C LEU A 15 -6.95 10.94 -7.61
N MET A 16 -5.92 11.38 -8.34
CA MET A 16 -4.76 12.03 -7.74
C MET A 16 -5.16 13.33 -7.02
N LYS A 17 -6.02 14.16 -7.61
CA LYS A 17 -6.57 15.36 -6.94
C LYS A 17 -7.31 15.01 -5.66
N ALA A 18 -8.17 13.98 -5.69
CA ALA A 18 -8.91 13.54 -4.52
C ALA A 18 -7.97 13.04 -3.40
N MET A 19 -6.92 12.30 -3.75
CA MET A 19 -5.90 11.85 -2.80
C MET A 19 -5.14 13.04 -2.18
N ILE A 20 -4.77 14.02 -2.99
CA ILE A 20 -4.12 15.26 -2.51
C ILE A 20 -5.04 16.02 -1.54
N GLN A 21 -6.31 16.19 -1.89
CA GLN A 21 -7.29 16.86 -1.05
C GLN A 21 -7.51 16.13 0.29
N ALA A 22 -7.39 14.80 0.29
CA ALA A 22 -7.45 13.99 1.50
C ALA A 22 -6.14 14.01 2.33
N GLY A 23 -5.09 14.70 1.86
CA GLY A 23 -3.82 14.83 2.56
C GLY A 23 -2.81 13.71 2.30
N ALA A 24 -2.97 12.93 1.21
CA ALA A 24 -2.01 11.90 0.85
C ALA A 24 -0.64 12.51 0.46
N ALA A 25 0.43 12.05 1.11
CA ALA A 25 1.80 12.46 0.79
C ALA A 25 2.34 11.79 -0.49
N ALA A 26 1.85 10.58 -0.78
CA ALA A 26 2.29 9.78 -1.91
C ALA A 26 1.13 8.96 -2.49
N VAL A 27 1.16 8.72 -3.81
CA VAL A 27 0.18 7.88 -4.51
C VAL A 27 0.90 6.98 -5.50
N HIS A 28 0.49 5.71 -5.57
CA HIS A 28 1.00 4.78 -6.57
C HIS A 28 -0.05 4.48 -7.64
N PHE A 29 0.40 4.33 -8.88
CA PHE A 29 -0.41 3.85 -10.01
C PHE A 29 0.22 2.60 -10.60
N GLU A 30 -0.60 1.66 -11.06
CA GLU A 30 -0.16 0.40 -11.65
C GLU A 30 -0.56 0.28 -13.13
N ASP A 31 0.16 -0.55 -13.87
CA ASP A 31 0.00 -0.76 -15.30
C ASP A 31 -1.01 -1.85 -15.68
N GLN A 32 -1.98 -2.16 -14.80
CA GLN A 32 -3.09 -3.05 -15.10
C GLN A 32 -4.24 -2.34 -15.83
N LEU A 33 -5.03 -3.12 -16.57
CA LEU A 33 -6.32 -2.72 -17.12
C LEU A 33 -7.33 -2.57 -15.97
N ALA A 34 -7.80 -1.34 -15.73
CA ALA A 34 -8.67 -1.01 -14.60
C ALA A 34 -9.95 -1.87 -14.55
N ALA A 35 -10.55 -2.17 -15.71
CA ALA A 35 -11.80 -2.94 -15.80
C ALA A 35 -11.69 -4.38 -15.28
N VAL A 36 -10.46 -4.93 -15.20
CA VAL A 36 -10.21 -6.30 -14.75
C VAL A 36 -9.09 -6.37 -13.72
N LYS A 37 -8.82 -5.27 -13.01
CA LYS A 37 -7.76 -5.19 -11.98
C LYS A 37 -7.80 -6.36 -11.02
N LYS A 38 -6.62 -6.87 -10.64
CA LYS A 38 -6.45 -7.92 -9.62
C LYS A 38 -5.40 -7.53 -8.59
N CYS A 39 -5.44 -8.16 -7.41
CA CYS A 39 -4.30 -8.11 -6.49
C CYS A 39 -3.06 -8.66 -7.19
N GLY A 40 -1.89 -8.09 -6.90
CA GLY A 40 -0.62 -8.45 -7.53
C GLY A 40 -0.23 -9.93 -7.44
N HIS A 41 -0.76 -10.62 -6.43
CA HIS A 41 -0.50 -12.04 -6.13
C HIS A 41 -1.60 -12.97 -6.64
N MET A 42 -2.52 -12.47 -7.47
CA MET A 42 -3.56 -13.26 -8.13
C MET A 42 -3.24 -13.46 -9.61
N GLY A 43 -3.71 -14.57 -10.19
CA GLY A 43 -3.67 -14.79 -11.63
C GLY A 43 -4.70 -13.94 -12.39
N GLY A 44 -4.60 -13.94 -13.73
CA GLY A 44 -5.53 -13.21 -14.61
C GLY A 44 -5.33 -11.69 -14.60
N LYS A 45 -4.11 -11.23 -14.33
CA LYS A 45 -3.72 -9.82 -14.48
C LYS A 45 -3.57 -9.49 -15.96
N VAL A 46 -4.12 -8.35 -16.37
CA VAL A 46 -4.02 -7.87 -17.75
C VAL A 46 -3.30 -6.53 -17.73
N LEU A 47 -2.13 -6.46 -18.38
CA LEU A 47 -1.37 -5.23 -18.55
C LEU A 47 -2.01 -4.33 -19.61
N VAL A 48 -1.84 -3.02 -19.44
CA VAL A 48 -2.02 -2.06 -20.54
C VAL A 48 -0.68 -1.80 -21.24
N PRO A 49 -0.66 -1.28 -22.48
CA PRO A 49 0.57 -0.88 -23.14
C PRO A 49 1.37 0.10 -22.28
N THR A 50 2.68 0.02 -22.39
CA THR A 50 3.62 0.85 -21.62
C THR A 50 3.29 2.34 -21.75
N GLN A 51 2.96 2.83 -22.95
CA GLN A 51 2.53 4.21 -23.20
C GLN A 51 1.25 4.60 -22.44
N GLU A 52 0.30 3.70 -22.24
CA GLU A 52 -0.94 4.00 -21.50
C GLU A 52 -0.64 4.15 -20.00
N ALA A 53 0.24 3.29 -19.46
CA ALA A 53 0.71 3.43 -18.09
C ALA A 53 1.46 4.76 -17.88
N ILE A 54 2.33 5.15 -18.82
CA ILE A 54 3.00 6.46 -18.80
C ILE A 54 1.98 7.61 -18.82
N GLN A 55 0.95 7.54 -19.66
CA GLN A 55 -0.11 8.57 -19.70
C GLN A 55 -0.84 8.70 -18.37
N LYS A 56 -1.06 7.60 -17.63
CA LYS A 56 -1.61 7.66 -16.25
C LYS A 56 -0.64 8.37 -15.30
N LEU A 57 0.66 8.09 -15.37
CA LEU A 57 1.68 8.76 -14.55
C LEU A 57 1.77 10.27 -14.86
N VAL A 58 1.76 10.64 -16.14
CA VAL A 58 1.75 12.05 -16.57
C VAL A 58 0.49 12.76 -16.09
N ALA A 59 -0.68 12.12 -16.16
CA ALA A 59 -1.92 12.66 -15.64
C ALA A 59 -1.87 12.86 -14.11
N ALA A 60 -1.31 11.90 -13.37
CA ALA A 60 -1.12 12.05 -11.93
C ALA A 60 -0.13 13.18 -11.59
N ARG A 61 0.99 13.31 -12.31
CA ARG A 61 1.91 14.44 -12.11
C ARG A 61 1.25 15.78 -12.41
N LEU A 62 0.50 15.87 -13.52
CA LEU A 62 -0.24 17.08 -13.87
C LEU A 62 -1.24 17.47 -12.78
N ALA A 63 -1.93 16.50 -12.16
CA ALA A 63 -2.81 16.77 -11.02
C ALA A 63 -2.05 17.36 -9.82
N ALA A 64 -0.88 16.82 -9.49
CA ALA A 64 -0.04 17.37 -8.42
C ALA A 64 0.44 18.80 -8.73
N ASP A 65 0.88 19.04 -9.98
CA ASP A 65 1.36 20.33 -10.44
C ASP A 65 0.25 21.40 -10.40
N VAL A 66 -0.97 21.05 -10.87
CA VAL A 66 -2.14 21.94 -10.82
C VAL A 66 -2.57 22.25 -9.38
N MET A 67 -2.47 21.26 -8.48
CA MET A 67 -2.78 21.43 -7.06
C MET A 67 -1.65 22.15 -6.29
N GLY A 68 -0.50 22.40 -6.93
CA GLY A 68 0.62 23.14 -6.35
C GLY A 68 1.33 22.41 -5.21
N VAL A 69 1.31 21.07 -5.20
CA VAL A 69 1.92 20.25 -4.14
C VAL A 69 2.91 19.22 -4.71
N PRO A 70 4.07 18.99 -4.05
CA PRO A 70 5.07 18.04 -4.52
C PRO A 70 4.74 16.61 -4.09
N THR A 71 3.55 16.11 -4.42
CA THR A 71 3.14 14.75 -4.05
C THR A 71 4.07 13.72 -4.68
N VAL A 72 4.50 12.73 -3.89
CA VAL A 72 5.38 11.66 -4.35
C VAL A 72 4.59 10.68 -5.22
N LEU A 73 5.06 10.43 -6.44
CA LEU A 73 4.42 9.54 -7.40
C LEU A 73 5.21 8.24 -7.56
N LEU A 74 4.54 7.12 -7.31
CA LEU A 74 5.11 5.79 -7.49
C LEU A 74 4.53 5.11 -8.74
N ALA A 75 5.41 4.55 -9.58
CA ALA A 75 5.00 3.71 -10.70
C ALA A 75 5.19 2.23 -10.33
N ARG A 76 4.07 1.49 -10.35
CA ARG A 76 4.04 0.05 -10.12
C ARG A 76 3.90 -0.70 -11.44
N THR A 77 4.69 -1.75 -11.62
CA THR A 77 4.48 -2.75 -12.68
C THR A 77 4.08 -4.10 -12.11
N ASP A 78 3.12 -4.76 -12.78
CA ASP A 78 2.65 -6.11 -12.46
C ASP A 78 3.18 -7.19 -13.41
N ALA A 79 4.11 -6.82 -14.30
CA ALA A 79 4.61 -7.65 -15.39
C ALA A 79 5.43 -8.88 -14.96
N ASP A 80 5.85 -8.99 -13.70
CA ASP A 80 6.51 -10.21 -13.19
C ASP A 80 5.60 -11.45 -13.30
N ALA A 81 4.29 -11.26 -13.13
CA ALA A 81 3.32 -12.35 -13.09
C ALA A 81 2.13 -12.16 -14.04
N ALA A 82 2.00 -11.02 -14.72
CA ALA A 82 0.91 -10.80 -15.67
C ALA A 82 1.27 -11.41 -17.03
N ASP A 83 0.47 -12.38 -17.48
CA ASP A 83 0.67 -13.11 -18.75
C ASP A 83 -0.27 -12.64 -19.87
N LEU A 84 -1.02 -11.57 -19.64
CA LEU A 84 -1.94 -10.95 -20.60
C LEU A 84 -1.66 -9.45 -20.76
N ILE A 85 -1.87 -8.92 -21.97
CA ILE A 85 -1.78 -7.50 -22.29
C ILE A 85 -2.87 -7.10 -23.30
N THR A 86 -3.40 -5.88 -23.20
CA THR A 86 -4.52 -5.45 -24.05
C THR A 86 -4.15 -5.21 -25.52
N SER A 87 -2.91 -4.83 -25.81
CA SER A 87 -2.45 -4.53 -27.18
C SER A 87 -0.93 -4.66 -27.29
N ASP A 88 -0.46 -4.97 -28.50
CA ASP A 88 0.95 -5.09 -28.93
C ASP A 88 1.50 -3.80 -29.59
N CYS A 89 0.80 -2.67 -29.40
CA CYS A 89 1.09 -1.43 -30.13
C CYS A 89 2.42 -0.76 -29.72
N ASP A 90 2.95 -1.08 -28.54
CA ASP A 90 4.11 -0.41 -27.91
C ASP A 90 5.41 -1.21 -28.07
N GLU A 91 6.50 -0.52 -28.40
CA GLU A 91 7.82 -1.12 -28.64
C GLU A 91 8.45 -1.72 -27.38
N TYR A 92 8.15 -1.21 -26.19
CA TYR A 92 8.61 -1.79 -24.93
C TYR A 92 7.98 -3.15 -24.64
N ASP A 93 6.82 -3.42 -25.24
CA ASP A 93 6.02 -4.61 -25.01
C ASP A 93 6.20 -5.69 -26.09
N ARG A 94 6.47 -5.27 -27.34
CA ARG A 94 6.64 -6.17 -28.50
C ARG A 94 7.56 -7.37 -28.25
N PRO A 95 8.74 -7.24 -27.60
CA PRO A 95 9.63 -8.38 -27.37
C PRO A 95 9.01 -9.51 -26.54
N PHE A 96 7.95 -9.22 -25.78
CA PHE A 96 7.34 -10.16 -24.84
C PHE A 96 6.05 -10.80 -25.38
N ILE A 97 5.50 -10.32 -26.50
CA ILE A 97 4.22 -10.81 -27.06
C ILE A 97 4.34 -12.24 -27.63
N GLN A 98 3.37 -13.12 -27.33
CA GLN A 98 3.40 -14.55 -27.71
C GLN A 98 2.61 -14.88 -28.99
N GLY A 99 2.21 -13.89 -29.80
CA GLY A 99 1.46 -14.08 -31.05
C GLY A 99 0.00 -14.54 -30.91
N ASP A 100 -0.33 -15.31 -29.87
CA ASP A 100 -1.68 -15.80 -29.59
C ASP A 100 -2.54 -14.79 -28.83
N ARG A 101 -3.86 -14.87 -29.04
CA ARG A 101 -4.87 -14.07 -28.33
C ARG A 101 -5.88 -14.95 -27.58
N THR A 102 -6.43 -14.41 -26.50
CA THR A 102 -7.55 -15.03 -25.76
C THR A 102 -8.89 -14.79 -26.44
N ALA A 103 -9.97 -15.41 -25.94
CA ALA A 103 -11.32 -15.21 -26.46
C ALA A 103 -11.82 -13.76 -26.28
N GLU A 104 -11.36 -13.08 -25.22
CA GLU A 104 -11.61 -11.66 -24.94
C GLU A 104 -10.79 -10.72 -25.83
N GLY A 105 -9.84 -11.27 -26.60
CA GLY A 105 -8.98 -10.52 -27.51
C GLY A 105 -7.67 -10.01 -26.90
N PHE A 106 -7.35 -10.36 -25.65
CA PHE A 106 -6.05 -10.00 -25.04
C PHE A 106 -4.92 -10.79 -25.68
N PHE A 107 -3.76 -10.15 -25.84
CA PHE A 107 -2.54 -10.83 -26.26
C PHE A 107 -1.93 -11.55 -25.07
N ARG A 108 -1.35 -12.73 -25.31
CA ARG A 108 -0.47 -13.38 -24.35
C ARG A 108 0.89 -12.69 -24.33
N THR A 109 1.51 -12.57 -23.16
CA THR A 109 2.83 -11.96 -22.98
C THR A 109 3.73 -12.80 -22.06
N HIS A 110 5.05 -12.72 -22.21
CA HIS A 110 6.04 -13.42 -21.39
C HIS A 110 6.19 -12.71 -20.05
N ALA A 111 5.41 -13.13 -19.06
CA ALA A 111 5.56 -12.66 -17.68
C ALA A 111 6.97 -12.93 -17.14
N GLY A 112 7.47 -11.99 -16.34
CA GLY A 112 8.72 -12.16 -15.59
C GLY A 112 9.52 -10.87 -15.44
N ILE A 113 10.65 -11.02 -14.74
CA ILE A 113 11.49 -9.90 -14.35
C ILE A 113 12.01 -9.04 -15.52
N GLU A 114 12.25 -9.64 -16.69
CA GLU A 114 12.74 -8.90 -17.86
C GLU A 114 11.70 -7.92 -18.41
N GLN A 115 10.43 -8.32 -18.43
CA GLN A 115 9.33 -7.44 -18.83
C GLN A 115 9.12 -6.34 -17.79
N ALA A 116 9.21 -6.68 -16.51
CA ALA A 116 9.15 -5.71 -15.42
C ALA A 116 10.30 -4.69 -15.49
N ILE A 117 11.52 -5.11 -15.81
CA ILE A 117 12.68 -4.21 -16.02
C ILE A 117 12.42 -3.30 -17.22
N SER A 118 11.98 -3.84 -18.36
CA SER A 118 11.65 -3.05 -19.56
C SER A 118 10.68 -1.90 -19.23
N ARG A 119 9.59 -2.24 -18.52
CA ARG A 119 8.58 -1.28 -18.08
C ARG A 119 9.09 -0.31 -17.03
N GLY A 120 9.83 -0.79 -16.02
CA GLY A 120 10.44 0.05 -15.00
C GLY A 120 11.37 1.12 -15.60
N LEU A 121 12.18 0.75 -16.61
CA LEU A 121 13.03 1.70 -17.34
C LEU A 121 12.21 2.75 -18.10
N ALA A 122 11.08 2.35 -18.71
CA ALA A 122 10.18 3.27 -19.41
C ALA A 122 9.47 4.24 -18.44
N TYR A 123 9.13 3.79 -17.23
CA TYR A 123 8.42 4.58 -16.23
C TYR A 123 9.33 5.50 -15.42
N ALA A 124 10.62 5.19 -15.31
CA ALA A 124 11.58 5.91 -14.47
C ALA A 124 11.59 7.44 -14.67
N PRO A 125 11.45 8.01 -15.87
CA PRO A 125 11.41 9.47 -16.06
C PRO A 125 10.15 10.14 -15.52
N TYR A 126 9.07 9.37 -15.29
CA TYR A 126 7.73 9.88 -14.97
C TYR A 126 7.31 9.64 -13.53
N ALA A 127 8.15 8.96 -12.74
CA ALA A 127 7.86 8.63 -11.35
C ALA A 127 9.09 8.87 -10.44
N ASP A 128 8.79 9.21 -9.19
CA ASP A 128 9.79 9.43 -8.15
C ASP A 128 10.34 8.09 -7.66
N ILE A 129 9.47 7.08 -7.53
CA ILE A 129 9.79 5.74 -7.02
C ILE A 129 9.23 4.67 -7.96
N LEU A 130 9.98 3.60 -8.20
CA LEU A 130 9.53 2.43 -8.95
C LEU A 130 9.23 1.24 -8.04
N TRP A 131 8.19 0.48 -8.38
CA TRP A 131 7.79 -0.74 -7.68
C TRP A 131 7.52 -1.86 -8.67
N CYS A 132 8.28 -2.95 -8.60
CA CYS A 132 7.91 -4.22 -9.24
C CYS A 132 7.15 -5.08 -8.24
N GLU A 133 5.90 -5.44 -8.52
CA GLU A 133 5.25 -6.51 -7.77
C GLU A 133 5.91 -7.85 -8.12
N THR A 134 6.05 -8.75 -7.15
CA THR A 134 6.79 -9.99 -7.29
C THR A 134 5.97 -11.19 -6.82
N SER A 135 6.28 -12.37 -7.37
CA SER A 135 5.58 -13.61 -7.03
C SER A 135 6.10 -14.30 -5.75
N THR A 136 7.33 -14.00 -5.34
CA THR A 136 7.98 -14.57 -4.14
C THR A 136 8.92 -13.54 -3.49
N PRO A 137 9.21 -13.65 -2.17
CA PRO A 137 10.16 -12.76 -1.50
C PRO A 137 11.61 -13.15 -1.84
N ASP A 138 12.06 -12.79 -3.04
CA ASP A 138 13.38 -13.17 -3.58
C ASP A 138 14.33 -11.95 -3.67
N LEU A 139 15.40 -11.97 -2.86
CA LEU A 139 16.42 -10.91 -2.83
C LEU A 139 17.28 -10.88 -4.11
N ALA A 140 17.50 -12.00 -4.78
CA ALA A 140 18.29 -12.04 -6.01
C ALA A 140 17.50 -11.40 -7.17
N MET A 141 16.19 -11.66 -7.22
CA MET A 141 15.31 -10.99 -8.18
C MET A 141 15.19 -9.49 -7.90
N ALA A 142 15.09 -9.10 -6.62
CA ALA A 142 15.11 -7.69 -6.22
C ALA A 142 16.41 -6.98 -6.62
N GLN A 143 17.57 -7.62 -6.39
CA GLN A 143 18.87 -7.10 -6.81
C GLN A 143 18.93 -6.92 -8.33
N ARG A 144 18.48 -7.92 -9.11
CA ARG A 144 18.48 -7.84 -10.58
C ARG A 144 17.67 -6.66 -11.10
N PHE A 145 16.48 -6.43 -10.53
CA PHE A 145 15.66 -5.27 -10.88
C PHE A 145 16.36 -3.96 -10.53
N ALA A 146 16.88 -3.86 -9.30
CA ALA A 146 17.57 -2.67 -8.82
C ALA A 146 18.79 -2.31 -9.69
N ASP A 147 19.66 -3.29 -9.96
CA ASP A 147 20.86 -3.12 -10.79
C ASP A 147 20.50 -2.63 -12.21
N ALA A 148 19.49 -3.22 -12.83
CA ALA A 148 19.06 -2.84 -14.18
C ALA A 148 18.51 -1.41 -14.22
N ILE A 149 17.69 -1.02 -13.23
CA ILE A 149 17.18 0.35 -13.12
C ILE A 149 18.34 1.32 -12.86
N HIS A 150 19.21 1.04 -11.89
CA HIS A 150 20.29 1.94 -11.50
C HIS A 150 21.40 2.07 -12.54
N ALA A 151 21.59 1.07 -13.40
CA ALA A 151 22.50 1.18 -14.54
C ALA A 151 22.09 2.30 -15.52
N ARG A 152 20.79 2.61 -15.61
CA ARG A 152 20.26 3.67 -16.49
C ARG A 152 19.84 4.92 -15.73
N PHE A 153 19.39 4.77 -14.49
CA PHE A 153 18.93 5.83 -13.60
C PHE A 153 19.58 5.67 -12.22
N PRO A 154 20.89 6.01 -12.08
CA PRO A 154 21.58 5.89 -10.81
C PRO A 154 20.84 6.62 -9.68
N GLY A 155 20.63 5.94 -8.56
CA GLY A 155 19.95 6.50 -7.39
C GLY A 155 18.43 6.60 -7.49
N LYS A 156 17.80 6.09 -8.56
CA LYS A 156 16.33 6.02 -8.66
C LYS A 156 15.77 5.25 -7.45
N LEU A 157 14.85 5.88 -6.71
CA LEU A 157 14.27 5.28 -5.53
C LEU A 157 13.39 4.09 -5.93
N LEU A 158 13.45 3.01 -5.13
CA LEU A 158 12.63 1.82 -5.34
C LEU A 158 11.72 1.58 -4.13
N ALA A 159 10.62 0.87 -4.38
CA ALA A 159 9.70 0.41 -3.36
C ALA A 159 9.48 -1.10 -3.42
N TYR A 160 9.28 -1.71 -2.25
CA TYR A 160 9.10 -3.16 -2.12
C TYR A 160 7.92 -3.50 -1.22
N ASN A 161 7.01 -4.32 -1.74
CA ASN A 161 5.90 -4.88 -0.98
C ASN A 161 6.37 -6.16 -0.27
N CYS A 162 6.55 -6.07 1.05
CA CYS A 162 6.77 -7.21 1.93
C CYS A 162 5.43 -7.93 2.15
N SER A 163 4.91 -8.57 1.09
CA SER A 163 3.53 -9.02 1.01
C SER A 163 3.18 -10.14 2.01
N PRO A 164 2.06 -10.04 2.73
CA PRO A 164 1.49 -11.16 3.48
C PRO A 164 0.95 -12.29 2.60
N SER A 165 0.78 -12.06 1.29
CA SER A 165 0.44 -13.14 0.35
C SER A 165 1.57 -14.14 0.15
N PHE A 166 2.79 -13.80 0.57
CA PHE A 166 3.89 -14.75 0.63
C PHE A 166 3.77 -15.65 1.86
N ASN A 167 3.99 -16.95 1.67
CA ASN A 167 4.35 -17.82 2.79
C ASN A 167 5.84 -17.64 3.10
N TRP A 168 6.18 -16.68 3.96
CA TRP A 168 7.55 -16.29 4.27
C TRP A 168 8.43 -17.47 4.70
N LYS A 169 7.97 -18.28 5.65
CA LYS A 169 8.71 -19.44 6.18
C LYS A 169 8.84 -20.60 5.21
N LYS A 170 7.95 -20.70 4.22
CA LYS A 170 8.10 -21.67 3.12
C LYS A 170 9.21 -21.26 2.15
N ASN A 171 9.43 -19.97 1.97
CA ASN A 171 10.37 -19.44 0.98
C ASN A 171 11.76 -19.15 1.57
N LEU A 172 11.83 -18.73 2.83
CA LEU A 172 13.04 -18.16 3.44
C LEU A 172 13.29 -18.73 4.84
N ASP A 173 14.58 -18.80 5.21
CA ASP A 173 15.01 -19.09 6.58
C ASP A 173 14.91 -17.87 7.51
N ASP A 174 14.98 -18.10 8.82
CA ASP A 174 14.88 -17.04 9.84
C ASP A 174 15.93 -15.95 9.70
N ARG A 175 17.16 -16.33 9.35
CA ARG A 175 18.27 -15.38 9.23
C ARG A 175 18.04 -14.43 8.06
N THR A 176 17.47 -14.95 6.98
CA THR A 176 17.15 -14.20 5.77
C THR A 176 15.95 -13.31 6.00
N ILE A 177 14.88 -13.80 6.63
CA ILE A 177 13.71 -13.00 7.02
C ILE A 177 14.15 -11.81 7.90
N ALA A 178 14.96 -12.06 8.93
CA ALA A 178 15.39 -11.02 9.86
C ALA A 178 16.19 -9.88 9.21
N LYS A 179 16.95 -10.16 8.15
CA LYS A 179 17.75 -9.15 7.42
C LYS A 179 17.11 -8.65 6.12
N PHE A 180 15.93 -9.16 5.76
CA PHE A 180 15.34 -8.99 4.43
C PHE A 180 15.19 -7.51 4.05
N GLN A 181 14.60 -6.71 4.94
CA GLN A 181 14.38 -5.28 4.71
C GLN A 181 15.68 -4.47 4.64
N GLN A 182 16.68 -4.84 5.44
CA GLN A 182 17.99 -4.19 5.39
C GLN A 182 18.68 -4.47 4.05
N ALA A 183 18.68 -5.73 3.60
CA ALA A 183 19.23 -6.09 2.30
C ALA A 183 18.54 -5.34 1.15
N LEU A 184 17.21 -5.23 1.17
CA LEU A 184 16.46 -4.40 0.22
C LEU A 184 16.87 -2.91 0.30
N SER A 185 17.06 -2.38 1.50
CA SER A 185 17.50 -0.99 1.68
C SER A 185 18.87 -0.76 1.03
N ASP A 186 19.80 -1.70 1.19
CA ASP A 186 21.15 -1.62 0.61
C ASP A 186 21.11 -1.62 -0.94
N MET A 187 20.07 -2.21 -1.54
CA MET A 187 19.78 -2.20 -2.99
C MET A 187 19.05 -0.94 -3.47
N GLY A 188 18.65 -0.02 -2.58
CA GLY A 188 17.93 1.21 -2.94
C GLY A 188 16.39 1.14 -2.82
N TYR A 189 15.84 0.08 -2.24
CA TYR A 189 14.42 0.04 -1.85
C TYR A 189 14.19 0.85 -0.57
N ARG A 190 13.88 2.14 -0.75
CA ARG A 190 13.74 3.11 0.35
C ARG A 190 12.33 3.21 0.91
N PHE A 191 11.32 2.73 0.18
CA PHE A 191 9.96 2.62 0.69
C PHE A 191 9.53 1.14 0.73
N GLN A 192 9.41 0.60 1.95
CA GLN A 192 9.07 -0.81 2.17
C GLN A 192 7.83 -0.90 3.05
N PHE A 193 6.87 -1.75 2.66
CA PHE A 193 5.57 -1.80 3.32
C PHE A 193 5.00 -3.22 3.33
N ILE A 194 4.19 -3.52 4.36
CA ILE A 194 3.43 -4.76 4.48
C ILE A 194 1.96 -4.41 4.21
N THR A 195 1.50 -4.68 2.98
CA THR A 195 0.18 -4.27 2.48
C THR A 195 -1.00 -4.66 3.37
N LEU A 196 -1.05 -5.89 3.89
CA LEU A 196 -2.20 -6.41 4.63
C LEU A 196 -1.95 -6.56 6.14
N ALA A 197 -0.92 -5.90 6.70
CA ALA A 197 -0.56 -6.02 8.12
C ALA A 197 -1.74 -5.72 9.06
N GLY A 198 -2.48 -4.64 8.79
CA GLY A 198 -3.62 -4.22 9.61
C GLY A 198 -4.75 -5.26 9.64
N ILE A 199 -5.09 -5.84 8.48
CA ILE A 199 -6.15 -6.85 8.38
C ILE A 199 -5.74 -8.13 9.12
N HIS A 200 -4.55 -8.66 8.84
CA HIS A 200 -4.08 -9.89 9.49
C HIS A 200 -3.98 -9.72 11.01
N SER A 201 -3.45 -8.60 11.49
CA SER A 201 -3.33 -8.33 12.92
C SER A 201 -4.71 -8.18 13.58
N MET A 202 -5.59 -7.33 13.03
CA MET A 202 -6.90 -7.07 13.61
C MET A 202 -7.79 -8.32 13.64
N TRP A 203 -7.91 -9.03 12.51
CA TRP A 203 -8.84 -10.14 12.39
C TRP A 203 -8.40 -11.35 13.21
N PHE A 204 -7.10 -11.63 13.26
CA PHE A 204 -6.58 -12.71 14.10
C PHE A 204 -6.83 -12.44 15.58
N ASN A 205 -6.51 -11.24 16.08
CA ASN A 205 -6.73 -10.89 17.48
C ASN A 205 -8.22 -10.91 17.85
N MET A 206 -9.10 -10.43 16.96
CA MET A 206 -10.55 -10.50 17.18
C MET A 206 -11.05 -11.96 17.17
N PHE A 207 -10.56 -12.78 16.24
CA PHE A 207 -10.92 -14.21 16.20
C PHE A 207 -10.47 -14.94 17.48
N ASP A 208 -9.23 -14.74 17.92
CA ASP A 208 -8.69 -15.37 19.13
C ASP A 208 -9.46 -14.95 20.40
N LEU A 209 -9.82 -13.68 20.52
CA LEU A 209 -10.69 -13.19 21.59
C LEU A 209 -12.08 -13.83 21.52
N ALA A 210 -12.76 -13.74 20.38
CA ALA A 210 -14.11 -14.24 20.22
C ALA A 210 -14.20 -15.76 20.42
N HIS A 211 -13.20 -16.49 19.93
CA HIS A 211 -13.11 -17.93 20.10
C HIS A 211 -12.98 -18.30 21.58
N ALA A 212 -12.05 -17.69 22.32
CA ALA A 212 -11.90 -17.95 23.75
C ALA A 212 -13.13 -17.54 24.55
N TYR A 213 -13.68 -16.35 24.29
CA TYR A 213 -14.89 -15.85 24.96
C TYR A 213 -16.08 -16.81 24.81
N ALA A 214 -16.20 -17.49 23.67
CA ALA A 214 -17.25 -18.48 23.42
C ALA A 214 -17.04 -19.83 24.13
N GLN A 215 -15.84 -20.15 24.63
CA GLN A 215 -15.55 -21.41 25.34
C GLN A 215 -15.91 -21.37 26.84
N GLY A 216 -16.35 -20.23 27.37
CA GLY A 216 -16.68 -20.06 28.79
C GLY A 216 -15.86 -18.95 29.44
N GLU A 217 -16.08 -18.70 30.74
CA GLU A 217 -15.30 -17.76 31.59
C GLU A 217 -15.31 -16.28 31.17
N GLY A 218 -15.94 -15.95 30.05
CA GLY A 218 -16.38 -14.62 29.64
C GLY A 218 -15.32 -13.54 29.84
N MET A 219 -15.56 -12.63 30.78
CA MET A 219 -14.69 -11.47 31.04
C MET A 219 -13.25 -11.83 31.40
N ARG A 220 -12.98 -13.04 31.91
CA ARG A 220 -11.60 -13.51 32.14
C ARG A 220 -10.78 -13.41 30.85
N HIS A 221 -11.36 -13.86 29.73
CA HIS A 221 -10.67 -13.84 28.43
C HIS A 221 -10.47 -12.44 27.86
N TYR A 222 -11.41 -11.52 28.11
CA TYR A 222 -11.21 -10.11 27.76
C TYR A 222 -10.06 -9.49 28.56
N VAL A 223 -10.00 -9.74 29.87
CA VAL A 223 -8.93 -9.24 30.74
C VAL A 223 -7.57 -9.81 30.31
N GLU A 224 -7.48 -11.11 30.06
CA GLU A 224 -6.22 -11.78 29.71
C GLU A 224 -5.70 -11.45 28.30
N LYS A 225 -6.60 -11.35 27.31
CA LYS A 225 -6.21 -11.19 25.90
C LYS A 225 -6.14 -9.74 25.43
N VAL A 226 -6.85 -8.82 26.09
CA VAL A 226 -6.93 -7.41 25.68
C VAL A 226 -6.40 -6.50 26.78
N GLN A 227 -7.08 -6.44 27.92
CA GLN A 227 -6.85 -5.38 28.91
C GLN A 227 -5.46 -5.45 29.58
N GLN A 228 -5.04 -6.62 30.06
CA GLN A 228 -3.72 -6.78 30.69
C GLN A 228 -2.57 -6.57 29.69
N PRO A 229 -2.62 -7.10 28.46
CA PRO A 229 -1.65 -6.74 27.41
C PRO A 229 -1.58 -5.24 27.11
N GLU A 230 -2.72 -4.53 27.07
CA GLU A 230 -2.75 -3.07 26.89
C GLU A 230 -2.05 -2.34 28.05
N PHE A 231 -2.34 -2.71 29.30
CA PHE A 231 -1.67 -2.14 30.47
C PHE A 231 -0.16 -2.41 30.48
N ALA A 232 0.26 -3.64 30.18
CA ALA A 232 1.67 -3.99 30.08
C ALA A 232 2.38 -3.29 28.91
N ALA A 233 1.65 -2.81 27.90
CA ALA A 233 2.20 -2.06 26.77
C ALA A 233 2.38 -0.55 27.06
N ARG A 234 1.86 -0.03 28.18
CA ARG A 234 1.99 1.40 28.55
C ARG A 234 3.44 1.85 28.67
N ASP A 235 4.30 1.03 29.27
CA ASP A 235 5.74 1.32 29.41
C ASP A 235 6.47 1.36 28.05
N ARG A 236 5.84 0.82 26.99
CA ARG A 236 6.31 0.88 25.60
C ARG A 236 5.63 1.98 24.78
N GLY A 237 4.81 2.83 25.41
CA GLY A 237 4.14 3.97 24.79
C GLY A 237 2.72 3.72 24.30
N TYR A 238 2.07 2.60 24.65
CA TYR A 238 0.65 2.38 24.33
C TYR A 238 -0.28 3.21 25.22
N SER A 239 -1.19 3.99 24.63
CA SER A 239 -2.03 4.95 25.35
C SER A 239 -3.54 4.64 25.32
N PHE A 240 -4.03 3.90 24.31
CA PHE A 240 -5.47 3.63 24.12
C PHE A 240 -6.11 2.80 25.26
N SER A 241 -5.33 2.27 26.20
CA SER A 241 -5.86 1.76 27.47
C SER A 241 -6.74 2.80 28.21
N SER A 242 -6.48 4.10 27.98
CA SER A 242 -7.30 5.23 28.42
C SER A 242 -8.02 5.81 27.19
N HIS A 243 -9.04 5.08 26.73
CA HIS A 243 -9.66 5.31 25.43
C HIS A 243 -10.41 6.65 25.32
N GLN A 244 -10.93 7.23 26.41
CA GLN A 244 -11.59 8.53 26.41
C GLN A 244 -10.58 9.64 26.12
N GLN A 245 -9.44 9.61 26.80
CA GLN A 245 -8.33 10.53 26.53
C GLN A 245 -7.85 10.39 25.08
N GLU A 246 -7.66 9.16 24.60
CA GLU A 246 -7.12 8.89 23.27
C GLU A 246 -8.02 9.40 22.14
N VAL A 247 -9.35 9.33 22.30
CA VAL A 247 -10.31 9.88 21.31
C VAL A 247 -10.56 11.39 21.45
N GLY A 248 -9.84 12.06 22.36
CA GLY A 248 -9.81 13.51 22.46
C GLY A 248 -10.85 14.12 23.40
N THR A 249 -11.38 13.37 24.37
CA THR A 249 -12.33 13.92 25.36
C THR A 249 -11.73 15.14 26.09
N GLY A 250 -10.46 15.08 26.48
CA GLY A 250 -9.78 16.22 27.10
C GLY A 250 -9.58 17.43 26.16
N TYR A 251 -9.43 17.20 24.85
CA TYR A 251 -9.40 18.28 23.87
C TYR A 251 -10.76 19.01 23.82
N PHE A 252 -11.87 18.26 23.77
CA PHE A 252 -13.21 18.86 23.75
C PHE A 252 -13.61 19.52 25.08
N ASP A 253 -13.08 19.05 26.21
CA ASP A 253 -13.22 19.75 27.49
C ASP A 253 -12.54 21.12 27.47
N GLN A 254 -11.33 21.22 26.90
CA GLN A 254 -10.65 22.51 26.74
C GLN A 254 -11.41 23.45 25.80
N VAL A 255 -11.88 22.94 24.66
CA VAL A 255 -12.73 23.70 23.73
C VAL A 255 -13.97 24.25 24.44
N THR A 256 -14.67 23.40 25.20
CA THR A 256 -15.87 23.80 25.96
C THR A 256 -15.54 24.84 27.01
N ASN A 257 -14.46 24.65 27.78
CA ASN A 257 -14.02 25.62 28.78
C ASN A 257 -13.67 26.98 28.17
N ILE A 258 -12.99 27.02 27.01
CA ILE A 258 -12.69 28.27 26.30
C ILE A 258 -13.98 28.97 25.87
N ILE A 259 -14.92 28.24 25.25
CA ILE A 259 -16.21 28.79 24.80
C ILE A 259 -16.99 29.39 25.99
N GLN A 260 -16.94 28.74 27.15
CA GLN A 260 -17.69 29.14 28.34
C GLN A 260 -16.91 30.05 29.30
N GLY A 261 -15.75 30.57 28.88
CA GLY A 261 -14.96 31.51 29.70
C GLY A 261 -14.42 30.91 30.99
N GLY A 262 -14.09 29.62 30.99
CA GLY A 262 -13.50 28.88 32.11
C GLY A 262 -14.48 28.48 33.22
N LYS A 263 -15.79 28.50 32.95
CA LYS A 263 -16.84 28.25 33.96
C LYS A 263 -17.68 27.02 33.69
N SER A 264 -17.24 26.11 32.82
CA SER A 264 -18.04 24.94 32.49
C SER A 264 -18.15 23.99 33.67
N SER A 265 -19.37 23.58 33.98
CA SER A 265 -19.65 22.54 34.99
C SER A 265 -19.94 21.18 34.36
N VAL A 266 -19.76 21.03 33.04
CA VAL A 266 -20.15 19.85 32.26
C VAL A 266 -18.98 19.28 31.45
N THR A 267 -17.75 19.43 31.94
CA THR A 267 -16.57 18.76 31.39
C THR A 267 -16.67 17.25 31.59
N ALA A 268 -16.23 16.45 30.63
CA ALA A 268 -16.45 15.02 30.57
C ALA A 268 -15.38 14.16 31.29
N LEU A 269 -14.12 14.62 31.38
CA LEU A 269 -13.07 13.85 32.05
C LEU A 269 -13.16 13.88 33.58
N THR A 270 -13.50 15.04 34.15
CA THR A 270 -13.61 15.23 35.60
C THR A 270 -14.70 14.32 36.17
N GLY A 271 -14.32 13.35 37.02
CA GLY A 271 -15.23 12.36 37.61
C GLY A 271 -15.54 11.15 36.72
N SER A 272 -14.79 10.95 35.64
CA SER A 272 -14.94 9.79 34.75
C SER A 272 -14.37 8.51 35.39
N THR A 273 -14.86 7.34 34.97
CA THR A 273 -14.28 6.06 35.41
C THR A 273 -12.83 5.89 34.94
N GLU A 274 -12.46 6.56 33.84
CA GLU A 274 -11.08 6.58 33.34
C GLU A 274 -10.14 7.28 34.33
N GLU A 275 -10.50 8.47 34.82
CA GLU A 275 -9.71 9.18 35.84
C GLU A 275 -9.48 8.37 37.13
N HIS A 276 -10.43 7.50 37.48
CA HIS A 276 -10.40 6.74 38.73
C HIS A 276 -9.78 5.34 38.63
N GLN A 277 -9.78 4.72 37.45
CA GLN A 277 -9.43 3.29 37.30
C GLN A 277 -8.29 3.02 36.33
N PHE A 278 -7.81 4.03 35.60
CA PHE A 278 -6.85 3.87 34.51
C PHE A 278 -5.59 4.72 34.68
#